data_AF-F0T8K2-F1
#
_entry.id   AF-F0T8K2-F1
#
_cell.length_a   1.000
_cell.length_b   1.000
_cell.length_c   1.000
_cell.angle_alpha   90.00
_cell.angle_beta   90.00
_cell.angle_gamma   90.00
#
_symmetry.space_group_name_H-M   'P 1'
#
loop_
_entity.id
_entity.type
_entity.pdbx_description
1 polymer ?
#
loop_
_entity_poly.entity_id
_entity_poly.type
_entity_poly.pdbx_seq_one_letter_code
_entity_poly.pdbx_strand_id
1 'polypeptide(L)'
;MESNNSKSIKAPLTGAMKMLAVLFGIGFILGFILTPLGVETRSPEIRTLLFGVFFIVIGLLIPLVGLVLIWLRKNKFAGVLAVVGAAFIFLVAPADQALFFFTVSPPPAVTIGEFILIFVGIGYMLYGPKVYDEEQI
;
A
#
# COMPACT_ATOMS: atom_id res chain seq x y z
N MET A 1 15.27 -47.01 -1.87
CA MET A 1 15.34 -45.58 -1.47
C MET A 1 14.26 -44.86 -2.23
N GLU A 2 13.08 -44.72 -1.63
CA GLU A 2 11.95 -44.03 -2.24
C GLU A 2 12.02 -42.56 -1.81
N SER A 3 12.30 -41.65 -2.74
CA SER A 3 12.39 -40.23 -2.42
C SER A 3 10.98 -39.70 -2.15
N ASN A 4 10.68 -39.39 -0.89
CA ASN A 4 9.50 -38.64 -0.51
C ASN A 4 9.55 -37.24 -1.15
N ASN A 5 8.97 -37.12 -2.34
CA ASN A 5 8.62 -35.82 -2.93
C ASN A 5 7.43 -35.25 -2.15
N SER A 6 7.69 -34.73 -0.94
CA SER A 6 6.72 -33.89 -0.26
C SER A 6 6.63 -32.58 -1.06
N LYS A 7 5.71 -32.55 -2.04
CA LYS A 7 5.19 -31.28 -2.53
C LYS A 7 4.62 -30.58 -1.30
N SER A 8 5.39 -29.63 -0.76
CA SER A 8 4.90 -28.69 0.24
C SER A 8 3.83 -27.84 -0.45
N ILE A 9 2.59 -28.32 -0.41
CA ILE A 9 1.44 -27.54 -0.83
C ILE A 9 1.26 -26.49 0.26
N LYS A 10 1.75 -25.27 0.01
CA LYS A 10 1.51 -24.14 0.91
C LYS A 10 -0.01 -24.04 1.16
N ALA A 11 -0.41 -23.99 2.43
CA ALA A 11 -1.82 -23.86 2.80
C ALA A 11 -2.48 -22.67 2.07
N PRO A 12 -3.75 -22.76 1.67
CA PRO A 12 -4.43 -21.67 0.99
C PRO A 12 -4.41 -20.39 1.84
N LEU A 13 -4.33 -19.22 1.19
CA LEU A 13 -4.44 -17.94 1.89
C LEU A 13 -5.83 -17.83 2.54
N THR A 14 -5.86 -17.30 3.75
CA THR A 14 -7.10 -16.98 4.46
C THR A 14 -7.86 -15.83 3.79
N GLY A 15 -9.09 -15.59 4.24
CA GLY A 15 -9.91 -14.47 3.74
C GLY A 15 -9.23 -13.13 3.95
N ALA A 16 -8.70 -12.86 5.16
CA ALA A 16 -8.05 -11.60 5.46
C ALA A 16 -6.76 -11.42 4.64
N MET A 17 -5.93 -12.47 4.48
CA MET A 17 -4.72 -12.40 3.67
C MET A 17 -5.02 -12.10 2.20
N LYS A 18 -6.05 -12.75 1.63
CA LYS A 18 -6.48 -12.47 0.25
C LYS A 18 -6.91 -11.02 0.10
N MET A 19 -7.71 -10.52 1.03
CA MET A 19 -8.18 -9.14 0.98
C MET A 19 -7.04 -8.14 1.13
N LEU A 20 -6.11 -8.41 2.05
CA LEU A 20 -4.92 -7.57 2.24
C LEU A 20 -4.03 -7.57 0.99
N ALA A 21 -3.87 -8.71 0.30
CA ALA A 21 -3.15 -8.78 -0.96
C ALA A 21 -3.82 -7.95 -2.07
N VAL A 22 -5.15 -8.03 -2.20
CA VAL A 22 -5.90 -7.21 -3.15
C VAL A 22 -5.71 -5.73 -2.83
N LEU A 23 -5.81 -5.33 -1.56
CA LEU A 23 -5.62 -3.94 -1.13
C LEU A 23 -4.19 -3.45 -1.37
N PHE A 24 -3.17 -4.29 -1.20
CA PHE A 24 -1.80 -3.92 -1.59
C PHE A 24 -1.65 -3.80 -3.11
N GLY A 25 -2.30 -4.66 -3.89
CA GLY A 25 -2.34 -4.52 -5.35
C GLY A 25 -2.98 -3.21 -5.81
N ILE A 26 -4.15 -2.88 -5.28
CA ILE A 26 -4.85 -1.63 -5.57
C ILE A 26 -4.01 -0.43 -5.11
N GLY A 27 -3.47 -0.50 -3.88
CA GLY A 27 -2.61 0.55 -3.33
C GLY A 27 -1.36 0.79 -4.17
N PHE A 28 -0.73 -0.27 -4.70
CA PHE A 28 0.42 -0.15 -5.59
C PHE A 28 0.04 0.50 -6.93
N ILE A 29 -1.06 0.08 -7.56
CA ILE A 29 -1.49 0.64 -8.86
C ILE A 29 -1.85 2.12 -8.70
N LEU A 30 -2.68 2.45 -7.72
CA LEU A 30 -3.08 3.84 -7.46
C LEU A 30 -1.89 4.68 -7.01
N GLY A 31 -1.05 4.14 -6.12
CA GLY A 31 0.16 4.80 -5.68
C GLY A 31 1.08 5.12 -6.84
N PHE A 32 1.32 4.18 -7.77
CA PHE A 32 2.10 4.42 -8.97
C PHE A 32 1.56 5.59 -9.79
N ILE A 33 0.26 5.54 -10.12
CA ILE A 33 -0.44 6.58 -10.88
C ILE A 33 -0.24 7.95 -10.23
N LEU A 34 -0.36 8.04 -8.90
CA LEU A 34 -0.28 9.28 -8.13
C LEU A 34 1.14 9.70 -7.74
N THR A 35 2.17 8.91 -8.08
CA THR A 35 3.57 9.33 -7.85
C THR A 35 4.12 10.15 -9.02
N PRO A 36 5.22 10.90 -8.80
CA PRO A 36 5.95 11.56 -9.89
C PRO A 36 6.47 10.62 -11.00
N LEU A 37 6.54 9.31 -10.74
CA LEU A 37 6.95 8.31 -11.73
C LEU A 37 5.78 7.84 -12.63
N GLY A 38 4.54 8.15 -12.24
CA GLY A 38 3.33 7.78 -12.96
C GLY A 38 2.78 8.93 -13.78
N VAL A 39 1.56 9.36 -13.45
CA VAL A 39 0.81 10.39 -14.21
C VAL A 39 0.59 11.68 -13.40
N GLU A 40 1.26 11.85 -12.26
CA GLU A 40 1.22 13.09 -11.49
C GLU A 40 1.82 14.24 -12.30
N THR A 41 0.93 15.09 -12.84
CA THR A 41 1.28 16.19 -13.75
C THR A 41 1.96 17.36 -13.04
N ARG A 42 1.86 17.43 -11.71
CA ARG A 42 2.47 18.47 -10.88
C ARG A 42 3.89 18.14 -10.43
N SER A 43 4.54 17.11 -10.99
CA SER A 43 5.91 16.74 -10.60
C SER A 43 6.93 17.91 -10.62
N PRO A 44 6.88 18.88 -11.58
CA PRO A 44 7.74 20.06 -11.55
C PRO A 44 7.46 21.03 -10.38
N GLU A 45 6.27 20.97 -9.81
CA GLU A 45 5.76 21.86 -8.76
C GLU A 45 5.98 21.30 -7.34
N ILE A 46 6.74 20.20 -7.22
CA ILE A 46 7.04 19.59 -5.93
C ILE A 46 8.00 20.48 -5.13
N ARG A 47 7.66 20.78 -3.88
CA ARG A 47 8.42 21.74 -3.06
C ARG A 47 9.83 21.26 -2.69
N THR A 48 10.04 19.95 -2.67
CA THR A 48 11.33 19.34 -2.36
C THR A 48 11.42 17.94 -2.94
N LEU A 49 12.62 17.56 -3.36
CA LEU A 49 12.91 16.22 -3.87
C LEU A 49 12.63 15.12 -2.83
N LEU A 50 12.73 15.45 -1.53
CA LEU A 50 12.39 14.50 -0.45
C LEU A 50 10.92 14.09 -0.49
N PHE A 51 10.00 14.97 -0.91
CA PHE A 51 8.59 14.58 -1.07
C PHE A 51 8.39 13.64 -2.25
N GLY A 52 9.17 13.77 -3.33
CA GLY A 52 9.13 12.82 -4.44
C GLY A 52 9.55 11.42 -3.99
N VAL A 53 10.65 11.34 -3.22
CA VAL A 53 11.09 10.08 -2.60
C VAL A 53 10.04 9.53 -1.65
N PHE A 54 9.41 10.38 -0.83
CA PHE A 54 8.34 10.00 0.07
C PHE A 54 7.16 9.36 -0.69
N PHE A 55 6.68 9.97 -1.77
CA PHE A 55 5.60 9.39 -2.58
C PHE A 55 5.99 8.04 -3.18
N ILE A 56 7.23 7.87 -3.65
CA ILE A 56 7.73 6.58 -4.13
C ILE A 56 7.72 5.55 -3.01
N VAL A 57 8.20 5.89 -1.81
CA VAL A 57 8.24 4.94 -0.69
C VAL A 57 6.84 4.53 -0.28
N ILE A 58 5.94 5.49 -0.03
CA ILE A 58 4.59 5.20 0.48
C ILE A 58 3.70 4.61 -0.60
N GLY A 59 3.72 5.17 -1.81
CA GLY A 59 2.84 4.77 -2.92
C GLY A 59 3.30 3.53 -3.67
N LEU A 60 4.60 3.21 -3.68
CA LEU A 60 5.14 2.06 -4.43
C LEU A 60 5.76 1.02 -3.55
N LEU A 61 6.77 1.39 -2.75
CA LEU A 61 7.59 0.41 -2.06
C LEU A 61 6.83 -0.27 -0.92
N ILE A 62 6.10 0.47 -0.10
CA ILE A 62 5.27 -0.09 0.99
C ILE A 62 4.28 -1.13 0.44
N PRO A 63 3.41 -0.83 -0.55
CA PRO A 63 2.45 -1.81 -1.02
C PRO A 63 3.10 -2.98 -1.77
N LEU A 64 4.18 -2.73 -2.52
CA LEU A 64 4.93 -3.81 -3.19
C LEU A 64 5.58 -4.76 -2.18
N VAL A 65 6.24 -4.22 -1.14
CA VAL A 65 6.81 -5.02 -0.07
C VAL A 65 5.72 -5.76 0.69
N GLY A 66 4.55 -5.14 0.91
CA GLY A 66 3.36 -5.78 1.48
C GLY A 66 2.92 -7.01 0.70
N LEU A 67 2.80 -6.91 -0.63
CA LEU A 67 2.51 -8.04 -1.52
C LEU A 67 3.56 -9.15 -1.40
N VAL A 68 4.84 -8.78 -1.42
CA VAL A 68 5.95 -9.73 -1.31
C VAL A 68 5.91 -10.43 0.06
N LEU A 69 5.61 -9.72 1.15
CA LEU A 69 5.51 -10.31 2.47
C LEU A 69 4.35 -11.31 2.57
N ILE A 70 3.18 -11.02 1.98
CA ILE A 70 2.08 -11.99 1.89
C ILE A 70 2.50 -13.21 1.08
N TRP A 71 3.16 -13.02 -0.06
CA TRP A 71 3.66 -14.12 -0.89
C TRP A 71 4.66 -15.02 -0.16
N LEU A 72 5.54 -14.41 0.64
CA LEU A 72 6.52 -15.08 1.49
C LEU A 72 5.91 -15.64 2.79
N ARG A 73 4.60 -15.50 3.02
CA ARG A 73 3.89 -15.93 4.25
C ARG A 73 4.43 -15.27 5.52
N LYS A 74 4.92 -14.04 5.41
CA LYS A 74 5.31 -13.18 6.53
C LYS A 74 4.15 -12.24 6.89
N ASN A 75 2.98 -12.80 7.19
CA ASN A 75 1.73 -12.04 7.20
C ASN A 75 1.68 -11.00 8.33
N LYS A 76 2.28 -11.31 9.50
CA LYS A 76 2.45 -10.34 10.59
C LYS A 76 3.14 -9.06 10.13
N PHE A 77 4.26 -9.19 9.42
CA PHE A 77 4.97 -8.02 8.89
C PHE A 77 4.16 -7.29 7.82
N ALA A 78 3.43 -8.03 6.97
CA ALA A 78 2.51 -7.42 6.01
C ALA A 78 1.39 -6.64 6.72
N GLY A 79 0.85 -7.16 7.83
CA GLY A 79 -0.14 -6.49 8.67
C GLY A 79 0.40 -5.20 9.31
N VAL A 80 1.60 -5.23 9.91
CA VAL A 80 2.27 -4.01 10.43
C VAL A 80 2.40 -2.98 9.31
N LEU A 81 2.90 -3.43 8.16
CA LEU A 81 3.18 -2.55 7.03
C LEU A 81 1.90 -1.93 6.45
N ALA A 82 0.79 -2.66 6.46
CA ALA A 82 -0.52 -2.14 6.09
C ALA A 82 -0.98 -1.02 7.03
N VAL A 83 -0.85 -1.21 8.35
CA VAL A 83 -1.21 -0.20 9.35
C VAL A 83 -0.34 1.05 9.22
N VAL A 84 0.97 0.88 9.04
CA VAL A 84 1.90 2.00 8.79
C VAL A 84 1.53 2.72 7.48
N GLY A 85 1.27 1.98 6.41
CA GLY A 85 0.83 2.53 5.13
C GLY A 85 -0.47 3.32 5.25
N ALA A 86 -1.45 2.80 6.00
CA ALA A 86 -2.71 3.48 6.25
C ALA A 86 -2.52 4.83 6.96
N ALA A 87 -1.66 4.86 7.98
CA ALA A 87 -1.36 6.10 8.70
C ALA A 87 -0.83 7.19 7.76
N PHE A 88 0.08 6.84 6.84
CA PHE A 88 0.57 7.78 5.84
C PHE A 88 -0.50 8.16 4.82
N ILE A 89 -1.28 7.20 4.31
CA ILE A 89 -2.38 7.46 3.36
C ILE A 89 -3.37 8.49 3.94
N PHE A 90 -3.76 8.37 5.21
CA PHE A 90 -4.66 9.32 5.85
C PHE A 90 -4.07 10.72 6.03
N LEU A 91 -2.73 10.85 6.05
CA LEU A 91 -2.03 12.13 6.16
C LEU A 91 -1.77 12.76 4.78
N VAL A 92 -1.60 11.96 3.73
CA VAL A 92 -1.24 12.44 2.39
C VAL A 92 -2.29 13.36 1.82
N ALA A 93 -3.55 12.90 1.74
CA ALA A 93 -4.63 13.69 1.15
C ALA A 93 -4.81 15.07 1.83
N PRO A 94 -4.99 15.20 3.16
CA PRO A 94 -5.15 16.51 3.78
C PRO A 94 -3.91 17.40 3.61
N ALA A 95 -2.70 16.83 3.59
CA ALA A 95 -1.48 17.59 3.39
C ALA A 95 -1.31 18.06 1.93
N ASP A 96 -1.72 17.26 0.93
CA ASP A 96 -1.72 17.69 -0.47
C ASP A 96 -2.73 18.81 -0.73
N GLN A 97 -3.95 18.68 -0.20
CA GLN A 97 -4.98 19.72 -0.28
C GLN A 97 -4.55 21.03 0.41
N ALA A 98 -3.69 20.95 1.44
CA ALA A 98 -3.09 22.09 2.12
C ALA A 98 -1.84 22.68 1.42
N LEU A 99 -1.52 22.21 0.21
CA LEU A 99 -0.32 22.61 -0.55
C LEU A 99 0.98 22.35 0.19
N PHE A 100 1.03 21.35 1.07
CA PHE A 100 2.23 21.01 1.82
C PHE A 100 3.30 20.36 0.94
N PHE A 101 2.89 19.52 -0.02
CA PHE A 101 3.80 18.80 -0.90
C PHE A 101 4.13 19.55 -2.20
N PHE A 102 3.12 20.18 -2.80
CA PHE A 102 3.21 20.89 -4.06
C PHE A 102 2.90 22.38 -3.88
N THR A 103 3.36 23.20 -4.82
CA THR A 103 3.05 24.65 -4.87
C THR A 103 1.65 24.93 -5.44
N VAL A 104 1.04 23.97 -6.12
CA VAL A 104 -0.26 24.09 -6.79
C VAL A 104 -1.24 23.00 -6.35
N SER A 105 -2.53 23.32 -6.40
CA SER A 105 -3.60 22.42 -5.96
C SER A 105 -3.67 21.16 -6.82
N PRO A 106 -4.09 20.02 -6.23
CA PRO A 106 -4.27 18.78 -6.98
C PRO A 106 -5.36 18.91 -8.05
N PRO A 107 -5.11 18.41 -9.27
CA PRO A 107 -6.14 18.27 -10.28
C PRO A 107 -7.26 17.34 -9.76
N PRO A 108 -8.50 17.49 -10.25
CA PRO A 108 -9.63 16.68 -9.80
C PRO A 108 -9.39 15.16 -9.86
N ALA A 109 -8.67 14.69 -10.88
CA ALA A 109 -8.32 13.27 -11.02
C ALA A 109 -7.41 12.77 -9.88
N VAL A 110 -6.45 13.59 -9.44
CA VAL A 110 -5.57 13.26 -8.31
C VAL A 110 -6.37 13.22 -7.02
N THR A 111 -7.18 14.25 -6.76
CA THR A 111 -8.07 14.31 -5.59
C THR A 111 -8.96 13.07 -5.49
N ILE A 112 -9.57 12.62 -6.60
CA ILE A 112 -10.37 11.39 -6.62
C ILE A 112 -9.53 10.17 -6.26
N GLY A 113 -8.32 10.05 -6.83
CA GLY A 113 -7.39 8.97 -6.51
C GLY A 113 -7.00 8.95 -5.04
N GLU A 114 -6.77 10.11 -4.43
CA GLU A 114 -6.51 10.24 -2.99
C GLU A 114 -7.67 9.76 -2.14
N PHE A 115 -8.91 10.10 -2.50
CA PHE A 115 -10.11 9.58 -1.82
C PHE A 115 -10.24 8.06 -1.95
N ILE A 116 -9.92 7.48 -3.11
CA ILE A 116 -9.91 6.02 -3.26
C ILE A 116 -8.83 5.41 -2.37
N LEU A 117 -7.63 6.01 -2.28
CA LEU A 117 -6.59 5.57 -1.38
C LEU A 117 -7.02 5.62 0.09
N ILE A 118 -7.80 6.61 0.52
CA ILE A 118 -8.38 6.64 1.88
C ILE A 118 -9.18 5.35 2.16
N PHE A 119 -10.01 4.89 1.23
CA PHE A 119 -10.72 3.61 1.38
C PHE A 119 -9.78 2.41 1.43
N VAL A 120 -8.68 2.43 0.66
CA VAL A 120 -7.62 1.41 0.77
C VAL A 120 -6.99 1.43 2.16
N GLY A 121 -6.69 2.61 2.71
CA GLY A 121 -6.16 2.80 4.07
C GLY A 121 -7.12 2.28 5.14
N ILE A 122 -8.43 2.50 5.00
CA ILE A 122 -9.45 1.89 5.87
C ILE A 122 -9.37 0.36 5.78
N GLY A 123 -9.27 -0.19 4.56
CA GLY A 123 -9.08 -1.63 4.36
C GLY A 123 -7.84 -2.16 5.06
N TYR A 124 -6.70 -1.48 4.96
CA TYR A 124 -5.48 -1.84 5.68
C TYR A 124 -5.67 -1.85 7.19
N MET A 125 -6.39 -0.88 7.77
CA MET A 125 -6.70 -0.86 9.20
C MET A 125 -7.63 -2.00 9.63
N LEU A 126 -8.56 -2.43 8.76
CA LEU A 126 -9.50 -3.49 9.07
C LEU A 126 -8.92 -4.90 8.91
N TYR A 127 -8.06 -5.12 7.92
CA TYR A 127 -7.53 -6.45 7.59
C TYR A 127 -6.08 -6.65 8.06
N GLY A 128 -5.30 -5.57 8.22
CA GLY A 128 -3.93 -5.63 8.74
C GLY A 128 -3.82 -6.28 10.11
N PRO A 129 -4.70 -5.99 11.08
CA PRO A 129 -4.71 -6.71 12.37
C PRO A 129 -5.26 -8.15 12.27
N LYS A 130 -6.14 -8.45 11.33
CA LYS A 130 -6.78 -9.77 11.25
C LYS A 130 -5.84 -10.89 10.81
N VAL A 131 -4.74 -10.55 10.11
CA VAL A 131 -3.74 -11.56 9.72
C VAL A 131 -2.88 -12.05 10.90
N TYR A 132 -2.93 -11.40 12.08
CA TYR A 132 -2.27 -11.91 13.29
C TYR A 132 -3.07 -13.04 13.95
N ASP A 133 -4.40 -12.89 14.00
CA ASP A 133 -5.30 -13.85 14.66
C ASP A 133 -5.35 -15.19 13.91
N GLU A 134 -5.19 -15.14 12.59
CA GLU A 134 -5.25 -16.31 11.72
C GLU A 134 -3.94 -17.13 11.66
N GLU A 135 -2.81 -16.60 12.18
CA GLU A 135 -1.55 -17.35 12.29
C GLU A 135 -1.42 -18.15 13.60
N GLN A 136 -2.38 -18.02 14.53
CA GLN A 136 -2.37 -18.71 15.83
C GLN A 136 -3.25 -19.98 15.87
N ILE A 137 -3.87 -20.36 14.75
CA ILE A 137 -4.66 -21.58 14.57
C ILE A 137 -3.90 -22.55 13.66
#